data_AF-A0A3D4NPK7-F1
#
_entry.id   AF-A0A3D4NPK7-F1
#
_cell.length_a   1.000
_cell.length_b   1.000
_cell.length_c   1.000
_cell.angle_alpha   90.00
_cell.angle_beta   90.00
_cell.angle_gamma   90.00
#
_symmetry.space_group_name_H-M   'P 1'
#
loop_
_entity.id
_entity.type
_entity.pdbx_description
1 polymer ?
#
loop_
_entity_poly.entity_id
_entity_poly.type
_entity_poly.pdbx_seq_one_letter_code
_entity_poly.pdbx_strand_id
1 'polypeptide(L)'
;MALAHTLGFPRIGADRELKKALESYWKGDLDQDALKSVGRQLRATHWQLQKDAGIDLLPVGDFAWYDQVLTHSLTFGVIPERFDSAKDERGLPTLDTLFAMARGATTTCCGGEHSKAQYAQELTKWFDTNYHYLVPEFSADQQFKLSWEQLFDEVDEAKSLGHNVKPVIIGPLTYLWLGKAKGNDFDKLDLLERLLPVYGEILGRL
;
A
#
# COMPACT_ATOMS: atom_id res chain seq x y z
N MET A 1 27.70 15.02 -15.05
CA MET A 1 28.03 14.28 -13.81
C MET A 1 27.03 13.14 -13.68
N ALA A 2 27.45 11.93 -13.29
CA ALA A 2 26.51 10.82 -13.10
C ALA A 2 25.68 11.05 -11.82
N LEU A 3 24.41 10.60 -11.82
CA LEU A 3 23.52 10.68 -10.67
C LEU A 3 23.44 9.31 -9.96
N ALA A 4 23.50 9.31 -8.64
CA ALA A 4 23.29 8.15 -7.78
C ALA A 4 21.81 8.07 -7.31
N HIS A 5 21.24 6.87 -7.35
CA HIS A 5 19.87 6.64 -6.90
C HIS A 5 19.71 5.21 -6.33
N THR A 6 18.74 5.01 -5.44
CA THR A 6 18.36 3.69 -4.92
C THR A 6 16.97 3.31 -5.44
N LEU A 7 16.65 2.01 -5.51
CA LEU A 7 15.34 1.54 -6.01
C LEU A 7 14.26 1.51 -4.91
N GLY A 8 14.67 1.52 -3.65
CA GLY A 8 13.83 1.49 -2.45
C GLY A 8 14.71 1.24 -1.22
N PHE A 9 14.16 1.46 -0.03
CA PHE A 9 14.86 1.33 1.23
C PHE A 9 14.09 0.44 2.23
N PRO A 10 14.76 -0.37 3.08
CA PRO A 10 14.08 -1.17 4.09
C PRO A 10 13.29 -0.31 5.09
N ARG A 11 11.97 -0.49 5.10
CA ARG A 11 11.03 0.32 5.90
C ARG A 11 10.86 -0.11 7.36
N ILE A 12 11.41 -1.26 7.75
CA ILE A 12 11.14 -1.84 9.07
C ILE A 12 11.76 -1.05 10.24
N GLY A 13 12.78 -0.23 9.95
CA GLY A 13 13.57 0.51 10.93
C GLY A 13 14.72 -0.32 11.52
N ALA A 14 15.74 0.35 12.06
CA ALA A 14 16.97 -0.27 12.54
C ALA A 14 16.71 -1.27 13.68
N ASP A 15 15.75 -0.97 14.56
CA ASP A 15 15.35 -1.80 15.69
C ASP A 15 13.91 -2.34 15.56
N ARG A 16 13.45 -2.49 14.31
CA ARG A 16 12.11 -2.99 13.95
C ARG A 16 10.98 -2.16 14.55
N GLU A 17 11.14 -0.85 14.58
CA GLU A 17 10.21 0.15 15.10
C GLU A 17 8.85 0.02 14.42
N LEU A 18 8.82 -0.18 13.10
CA LEU A 18 7.57 -0.35 12.36
C LEU A 18 6.82 -1.61 12.82
N LYS A 19 7.52 -2.73 13.02
CA LYS A 19 6.92 -3.97 13.52
C LYS A 19 6.29 -3.76 14.90
N LYS A 20 7.04 -3.13 15.82
CA LYS A 20 6.56 -2.87 17.19
C LYS A 20 5.31 -1.97 17.18
N ALA A 21 5.32 -0.92 16.36
CA ALA A 21 4.18 0.00 16.25
C ALA A 21 2.95 -0.68 15.64
N LEU A 22 3.11 -1.45 14.57
CA LEU A 22 2.02 -2.22 13.95
C LEU A 22 1.40 -3.22 14.93
N GLU A 23 2.23 -3.98 15.66
CA GLU A 23 1.75 -4.93 16.66
C GLU A 23 1.04 -4.25 17.83
N SER A 24 1.52 -3.09 18.27
CA SER A 24 0.86 -2.29 19.31
C SER A 24 -0.48 -1.73 18.83
N TYR A 25 -0.55 -1.25 17.59
CA TYR A 25 -1.79 -0.78 16.97
C TYR A 25 -2.83 -1.90 16.88
N TRP A 26 -2.44 -3.08 16.39
CA TRP A 26 -3.35 -4.22 16.28
C TRP A 26 -3.83 -4.77 17.62
N LYS A 27 -3.12 -4.50 18.72
CA LYS A 27 -3.57 -4.84 20.09
C LYS A 27 -4.50 -3.78 20.69
N GLY A 28 -4.59 -2.59 20.09
CA GLY A 28 -5.32 -1.44 20.62
C GLY A 28 -4.52 -0.60 21.62
N ASP A 29 -3.22 -0.87 21.79
CA ASP A 29 -2.34 -0.14 22.71
C ASP A 29 -1.76 1.15 22.09
N LEU A 30 -1.89 1.31 20.77
CA LEU A 30 -1.44 2.48 20.01
C LEU A 30 -2.60 2.96 19.14
N ASP A 31 -2.87 4.26 19.15
CA ASP A 31 -3.87 4.84 18.24
C ASP A 31 -3.30 5.05 16.82
N GLN A 32 -4.20 5.39 15.90
CA GLN A 32 -3.85 5.51 14.48
C GLN A 32 -2.93 6.71 14.20
N ASP A 33 -3.07 7.81 14.95
CA ASP A 33 -2.26 9.01 14.75
C ASP A 33 -0.83 8.79 15.24
N ALA A 34 -0.66 8.10 16.36
CA ALA A 34 0.63 7.67 16.87
C ALA A 34 1.30 6.68 15.90
N LEU A 35 0.56 5.73 15.32
CA LEU A 35 1.08 4.84 14.27
C LEU A 35 1.57 5.63 13.04
N LYS A 36 0.76 6.59 12.55
CA LYS A 36 1.13 7.47 11.43
C LYS A 36 2.38 8.29 11.74
N SER A 37 2.51 8.77 12.98
CA SER A 37 3.69 9.51 13.45
C SER A 37 4.96 8.65 13.39
N VAL A 38 4.90 7.38 13.81
CA VAL A 38 6.04 6.45 13.69
C VAL A 38 6.44 6.25 12.23
N GLY A 39 5.48 6.06 11.32
CA GLY A 39 5.77 5.93 9.89
C GLY A 39 6.44 7.17 9.31
N ARG A 40 5.95 8.37 9.67
CA ARG A 40 6.54 9.66 9.29
C ARG A 40 8.00 9.78 9.76
N GLN A 41 8.26 9.49 11.03
CA GLN A 41 9.60 9.55 11.61
C GLN A 41 10.58 8.58 10.91
N LEU A 42 10.13 7.36 10.61
CA LEU A 42 10.93 6.38 9.88
C LEU A 42 11.28 6.86 8.47
N ARG A 43 10.31 7.37 7.71
CA ARG A 43 10.56 7.90 6.37
C ARG A 43 11.56 9.06 6.39
N ALA A 44 11.34 10.06 7.24
CA ALA A 44 12.26 11.19 7.40
C ALA A 44 13.68 10.73 7.75
N THR A 45 13.81 9.77 8.67
CA THR A 45 15.11 9.20 9.05
C THR A 45 15.79 8.50 7.88
N HIS A 46 15.06 7.67 7.12
CA HIS A 46 15.61 6.93 5.99
C HIS A 46 15.99 7.83 4.79
N TRP A 47 15.21 8.88 4.52
CA TRP A 47 15.54 9.85 3.48
C TRP A 47 16.78 10.65 3.86
N GLN A 48 16.86 11.13 5.10
CA GLN A 48 18.04 11.84 5.59
C GLN A 48 19.29 10.97 5.53
N LEU A 49 19.21 9.72 5.97
CA LEU A 49 20.32 8.76 5.91
C LEU A 49 20.83 8.55 4.47
N GLN A 50 19.93 8.39 3.50
CA GLN A 50 20.32 8.21 2.10
C GLN A 50 20.92 9.49 1.50
N LYS A 51 20.39 10.66 1.85
CA LYS A 51 20.94 11.96 1.44
C LYS A 51 22.36 12.15 2.00
N ASP A 52 22.57 11.85 3.28
CA ASP A 52 23.88 11.96 3.92
C ASP A 52 24.90 10.97 3.34
N ALA A 53 24.43 9.84 2.80
CA ALA A 53 25.23 8.88 2.05
C ALA A 53 25.53 9.31 0.60
N GLY A 54 25.04 10.47 0.14
CA GLY A 54 25.30 11.01 -1.18
C GLY A 54 24.38 10.48 -2.30
N ILE A 55 23.18 9.98 -1.96
CA ILE A 55 22.18 9.60 -2.97
C ILE A 55 21.48 10.85 -3.50
N ASP A 56 21.53 11.06 -4.82
CA ASP A 56 20.99 12.25 -5.48
C ASP A 56 19.46 12.21 -5.64
N LEU A 57 18.91 11.02 -5.95
CA LEU A 57 17.47 10.81 -6.15
C LEU A 57 16.92 9.78 -5.16
N LEU A 58 16.17 10.25 -4.17
CA LEU A 58 15.62 9.43 -3.10
C LEU A 58 14.31 8.75 -3.53
N PRO A 59 14.16 7.43 -3.33
CA PRO A 59 12.91 6.74 -3.60
C PRO A 59 11.82 7.23 -2.63
N VAL A 60 10.62 7.42 -3.17
CA VAL A 60 9.40 7.72 -2.38
C VAL A 60 8.28 6.82 -2.91
N GLY A 61 7.43 6.28 -2.03
CA GLY A 61 6.48 5.22 -2.36
C GLY A 61 7.01 3.79 -2.14
N ASP A 62 8.23 3.66 -1.62
CA ASP A 62 8.82 2.41 -1.15
C ASP A 62 8.38 2.02 0.28
N PHE A 63 7.90 3.00 1.06
CA PHE A 63 7.25 2.74 2.35
C PHE A 63 5.87 2.11 2.15
N ALA A 64 5.57 1.10 2.97
CA ALA A 64 4.25 0.48 3.03
C ALA A 64 3.97 -0.01 4.46
N TRP A 65 2.74 0.21 4.91
CA TRP A 65 2.27 -0.27 6.22
C TRP A 65 2.26 -1.78 6.35
N TYR A 66 2.19 -2.50 5.22
CA TYR A 66 2.24 -3.96 5.20
C TYR A 66 2.97 -4.46 3.95
N ASP A 67 2.40 -4.21 2.77
CA ASP A 67 2.91 -4.63 1.47
C ASP A 67 2.67 -3.54 0.43
N GLN A 68 3.66 -3.32 -0.45
CA GLN A 68 3.57 -2.32 -1.50
C GLN A 68 2.53 -2.66 -2.57
N VAL A 69 2.30 -3.95 -2.87
CA VAL A 69 1.26 -4.35 -3.85
C VAL A 69 -0.13 -4.13 -3.28
N LEU A 70 -0.32 -4.41 -1.99
CA LEU A 70 -1.51 -4.02 -1.25
C LEU A 70 -1.74 -2.50 -1.29
N THR A 71 -0.71 -1.69 -1.04
CA THR A 71 -0.82 -0.22 -1.13
C THR A 71 -1.32 0.21 -2.51
N HIS A 72 -0.81 -0.38 -3.59
CA HIS A 72 -1.29 -0.11 -4.95
C HIS A 72 -2.76 -0.53 -5.13
N SER A 73 -3.17 -1.65 -4.54
CA SER A 73 -4.59 -2.06 -4.55
C SER A 73 -5.50 -1.03 -3.90
N LEU A 74 -5.10 -0.44 -2.77
CA LEU A 74 -5.82 0.67 -2.16
C LEU A 74 -5.78 1.95 -3.02
N THR A 75 -4.64 2.26 -3.62
CA THR A 75 -4.49 3.43 -4.50
C THR A 75 -5.42 3.35 -5.70
N PHE A 76 -5.55 2.18 -6.32
CA PHE A 76 -6.39 1.98 -7.52
C PHE A 76 -7.85 1.61 -7.20
N GLY A 77 -8.23 1.52 -5.92
CA GLY A 77 -9.59 1.17 -5.50
C GLY A 77 -9.94 -0.31 -5.68
N VAL A 78 -8.93 -1.18 -5.80
CA VAL A 78 -9.06 -2.63 -5.90
C VAL A 78 -9.21 -3.22 -4.50
N ILE A 79 -10.42 -3.10 -3.97
CA ILE A 79 -10.79 -3.55 -2.62
C ILE A 79 -11.96 -4.53 -2.77
N PRO A 80 -11.79 -5.82 -2.44
CA PRO A 80 -12.87 -6.78 -2.51
C PRO A 80 -14.07 -6.37 -1.64
N GLU A 81 -15.29 -6.57 -2.15
CA GLU A 81 -16.56 -6.17 -1.49
C GLU A 81 -16.68 -6.68 -0.04
N ARG A 82 -16.06 -7.84 0.26
CA ARG A 82 -16.04 -8.41 1.61
C ARG A 82 -15.37 -7.50 2.66
N PHE A 83 -14.64 -6.47 2.26
CA PHE A 83 -14.00 -5.48 3.14
C PHE A 83 -14.67 -4.10 3.11
N ASP A 84 -15.84 -3.96 2.47
CA ASP A 84 -16.55 -2.67 2.37
C ASP A 84 -16.90 -2.10 3.74
N SER A 85 -17.17 -2.95 4.74
CA SER A 85 -17.45 -2.52 6.11
C SER A 85 -16.27 -1.86 6.82
N ALA A 86 -15.05 -2.00 6.28
CA ALA A 86 -13.83 -1.41 6.85
C ALA A 86 -13.48 -0.05 6.23
N LYS A 87 -14.23 0.40 5.22
CA LYS A 87 -14.08 1.73 4.60
C LYS A 87 -14.67 2.81 5.52
N ASP A 88 -14.27 4.06 5.31
CA ASP A 88 -14.86 5.19 6.03
C ASP A 88 -16.29 5.50 5.55
N GLU A 89 -16.96 6.46 6.20
CA GLU A 89 -18.33 6.88 5.86
C GLU A 89 -18.47 7.44 4.43
N ARG A 90 -17.36 7.83 3.80
CA ARG A 90 -17.31 8.32 2.41
C ARG A 90 -16.99 7.20 1.42
N GLY A 91 -16.82 5.97 1.89
CA GLY A 91 -16.46 4.81 1.07
C GLY A 91 -15.00 4.80 0.61
N LEU A 92 -14.11 5.53 1.31
CA LEU A 92 -12.66 5.52 1.07
C LEU A 92 -11.97 4.50 1.98
N PRO A 93 -10.90 3.84 1.49
CA PRO A 93 -10.10 2.95 2.33
C PRO A 93 -9.44 3.70 3.50
N THR A 94 -9.29 2.99 4.60
CA THR A 94 -8.56 3.41 5.80
C THR A 94 -7.38 2.47 6.07
N LEU A 95 -6.56 2.77 7.08
CA LEU A 95 -5.57 1.80 7.57
C LEU A 95 -6.22 0.51 8.07
N ASP A 96 -7.44 0.58 8.61
CA ASP A 96 -8.17 -0.61 9.04
C ASP A 96 -8.64 -1.43 7.84
N THR A 97 -9.03 -0.80 6.72
CA THR A 97 -9.26 -1.52 5.45
C THR A 97 -8.00 -2.23 4.99
N LEU A 98 -6.85 -1.54 5.00
CA LEU A 98 -5.55 -2.11 4.63
C LEU A 98 -5.23 -3.34 5.48
N PHE A 99 -5.36 -3.24 6.81
CA PHE A 99 -5.05 -4.34 7.71
C PHE A 99 -6.07 -5.48 7.64
N ALA A 100 -7.35 -5.19 7.41
CA ALA A 100 -8.37 -6.20 7.19
C ALA A 100 -8.07 -7.02 5.92
N MET A 101 -7.66 -6.38 4.84
CA MET A 101 -7.20 -7.07 3.62
C MET A 101 -5.95 -7.93 3.89
N ALA A 102 -5.02 -7.42 4.69
CA ALA A 102 -3.75 -8.09 4.96
C ALA A 102 -3.81 -9.28 5.90
N ARG A 103 -4.65 -9.19 6.94
CA ARG A 103 -4.65 -10.15 8.06
C ARG A 103 -6.01 -10.78 8.31
N GLY A 104 -7.02 -10.36 7.56
CA GLY A 104 -8.42 -10.67 7.82
C GLY A 104 -8.98 -9.80 8.93
N ALA A 105 -10.29 -9.83 9.08
CA ALA A 105 -11.00 -9.18 10.17
C ALA A 105 -12.10 -10.10 10.71
N THR A 106 -12.40 -9.96 11.98
CA THR A 106 -13.56 -10.60 12.61
C THR A 106 -14.57 -9.51 12.91
N THR A 107 -15.59 -9.39 12.06
CA THR A 107 -16.75 -8.55 12.36
C THR A 107 -17.70 -9.32 13.28
N THR A 108 -17.78 -8.90 14.53
CA THR A 108 -18.84 -9.29 15.47
C THR A 108 -20.08 -8.46 15.17
N CYS A 109 -21.00 -8.97 14.37
CA CYS A 109 -22.33 -8.37 14.25
C CYS A 109 -23.27 -8.98 15.29
N CYS A 110 -23.90 -8.12 16.10
CA CYS A 110 -25.12 -8.40 16.89
C CYS A 110 -25.04 -9.56 17.90
N GLY A 111 -24.26 -9.40 18.99
CA GLY A 111 -24.52 -10.06 20.29
C GLY A 111 -24.79 -11.57 20.32
N GLY A 112 -24.40 -12.33 19.30
CA GLY A 112 -24.71 -13.74 19.10
C GLY A 112 -23.66 -14.43 18.23
N GLU A 113 -23.62 -15.76 18.31
CA GLU A 113 -22.56 -16.68 17.85
C GLU A 113 -22.27 -16.71 16.32
N HIS A 114 -22.63 -15.68 15.56
CA HIS A 114 -22.40 -15.60 14.11
C HIS A 114 -21.43 -14.49 13.74
N SER A 115 -20.14 -14.68 14.03
CA SER A 115 -19.08 -13.87 13.45
C SER A 115 -18.85 -14.27 11.98
N LYS A 116 -19.01 -13.33 11.05
CA LYS A 116 -18.50 -13.53 9.68
C LYS A 116 -17.03 -13.14 9.68
N ALA A 117 -16.15 -14.15 9.60
CA ALA A 117 -14.74 -13.92 9.37
C ALA A 117 -14.52 -13.42 7.94
N GLN A 118 -13.91 -12.25 7.80
CA GLN A 118 -13.40 -11.74 6.53
C GLN A 118 -12.00 -12.32 6.34
N TYR A 119 -11.88 -13.30 5.44
CA TYR A 119 -10.57 -13.91 5.16
C TYR A 119 -9.64 -12.92 4.48
N ALA A 120 -8.38 -12.91 4.94
CA ALA A 120 -7.29 -12.16 4.34
C ALA A 120 -7.13 -12.47 2.85
N GLN A 121 -6.50 -11.55 2.11
CA GLN A 121 -6.08 -11.83 0.75
C GLN A 121 -5.00 -12.91 0.71
N GLU A 122 -4.89 -13.55 -0.45
CA GLU A 122 -3.85 -14.53 -0.69
C GLU A 122 -2.47 -13.89 -0.61
N LEU A 123 -1.56 -14.54 0.11
CA LEU A 123 -0.16 -14.16 0.22
C LEU A 123 0.68 -15.09 -0.65
N THR A 124 1.52 -14.55 -1.53
CA THR A 124 2.43 -15.34 -2.38
C THR A 124 3.83 -14.70 -2.47
N LYS A 125 4.81 -15.45 -2.97
CA LYS A 125 6.19 -14.97 -3.09
C LYS A 125 6.29 -13.85 -4.12
N TRP A 126 7.04 -12.81 -3.78
CA TRP A 126 7.47 -11.78 -4.71
C TRP A 126 8.63 -12.33 -5.55
N PHE A 127 8.29 -12.80 -6.75
CA PHE A 127 9.22 -13.48 -7.66
C PHE A 127 9.95 -14.65 -6.96
N ASP A 128 11.27 -14.71 -7.10
CA ASP A 128 12.14 -15.71 -6.49
C ASP A 128 12.71 -15.29 -5.13
N THR A 129 12.20 -14.19 -4.55
CA THR A 129 12.65 -13.68 -3.25
C THR A 129 11.94 -14.38 -2.08
N ASN A 130 12.39 -14.08 -0.85
CA ASN A 130 11.69 -14.46 0.39
C ASN A 130 10.65 -13.42 0.85
N TYR A 131 10.53 -12.30 0.12
CA TYR A 131 9.45 -11.35 0.37
C TYR A 131 8.14 -11.92 -0.17
N HIS A 132 7.03 -11.63 0.52
CA HIS A 132 5.71 -12.05 0.09
C HIS A 132 4.81 -10.82 -0.08
N TYR A 133 3.97 -10.84 -1.10
CA TYR A 133 3.01 -9.77 -1.41
C TYR A 133 1.58 -10.31 -1.39
N LEU A 134 0.62 -9.40 -1.21
CA LEU A 134 -0.80 -9.75 -1.30
C LEU A 134 -1.29 -9.63 -2.73
N VAL A 135 -1.85 -10.73 -3.22
CA VAL A 135 -2.29 -10.87 -4.60
C VAL A 135 -3.52 -9.98 -4.84
N PRO A 136 -3.45 -9.01 -5.79
CA PRO A 136 -4.62 -8.25 -6.21
C PRO A 136 -5.74 -9.16 -6.71
N GLU A 137 -6.98 -8.83 -6.35
CA GLU A 137 -8.17 -9.58 -6.75
C GLU A 137 -9.02 -8.74 -7.69
N PHE A 138 -9.22 -9.20 -8.92
CA PHE A 138 -9.92 -8.45 -9.95
C PHE A 138 -11.21 -9.15 -10.38
N SER A 139 -12.26 -8.35 -10.63
CA SER A 139 -13.43 -8.78 -11.40
C SER A 139 -13.30 -8.35 -12.88
N ALA A 140 -14.03 -9.01 -13.78
CA ALA A 140 -14.01 -8.66 -15.21
C ALA A 140 -14.54 -7.24 -15.49
N ASP A 141 -15.40 -6.73 -14.60
CA ASP A 141 -15.99 -5.39 -14.64
C ASP A 141 -15.28 -4.40 -13.69
N GLN A 142 -14.08 -4.74 -13.18
CA GLN A 142 -13.32 -3.91 -12.25
C GLN A 142 -13.25 -2.46 -12.75
N GLN A 143 -13.69 -1.55 -11.87
CA GLN A 143 -13.54 -0.11 -12.02
C GLN A 143 -12.37 0.35 -11.17
N PHE A 144 -11.50 1.18 -11.74
CA PHE A 144 -10.37 1.76 -11.02
C PHE A 144 -10.68 3.21 -10.68
N LYS A 145 -10.27 3.62 -9.49
CA LYS A 145 -10.36 5.01 -9.04
C LYS A 145 -9.23 5.31 -8.08
N LEU A 146 -8.75 6.54 -8.09
CA LEU A 146 -7.78 6.98 -7.09
C LEU A 146 -8.48 7.06 -5.72
N SER A 147 -8.12 6.18 -4.78
CA SER A 147 -8.78 6.13 -3.46
C SER A 147 -7.85 6.13 -2.25
N TRP A 148 -6.53 6.14 -2.47
CA TRP A 148 -5.54 6.17 -1.39
C TRP A 148 -4.37 7.06 -1.78
N GLU A 149 -4.15 8.12 -1.00
CA GLU A 149 -3.27 9.24 -1.37
C GLU A 149 -1.88 9.18 -0.73
N GLN A 150 -1.52 8.07 -0.05
CA GLN A 150 -0.25 7.93 0.67
C GLN A 150 0.97 8.33 -0.16
N LEU A 151 1.03 7.98 -1.45
CA LEU A 151 2.17 8.34 -2.29
C LEU A 151 2.35 9.87 -2.41
N PHE A 152 1.26 10.61 -2.57
CA PHE A 152 1.32 12.07 -2.71
C PHE A 152 1.72 12.70 -1.38
N ASP A 153 1.13 12.24 -0.27
CA ASP A 153 1.49 12.70 1.07
C ASP A 153 2.99 12.49 1.35
N GLU A 154 3.53 11.33 0.98
CA GLU A 154 4.95 11.01 1.16
C GLU A 154 5.86 11.85 0.25
N VAL A 155 5.43 12.12 -0.98
CA VAL A 155 6.17 12.98 -1.92
C VAL A 155 6.20 14.42 -1.41
N ASP A 156 5.07 14.96 -0.95
CA ASP A 156 4.98 16.30 -0.38
C ASP A 156 5.79 16.41 0.92
N GLU A 157 5.74 15.38 1.78
CA GLU A 157 6.56 15.28 2.97
C GLU A 157 8.06 15.37 2.63
N ALA A 158 8.55 14.53 1.73
CA ALA A 158 9.96 14.52 1.33
C ALA A 158 10.39 15.81 0.63
N LYS A 159 9.54 16.39 -0.24
CA LYS A 159 9.78 17.70 -0.86
C LYS A 159 9.86 18.81 0.20
N SER A 160 8.99 18.79 1.22
CA SER A 160 8.98 19.79 2.30
C SER A 160 10.26 19.78 3.16
N LEU A 161 10.93 18.63 3.23
CA LEU A 161 12.22 18.45 3.90
C LEU A 161 13.43 18.82 3.00
N GLY A 162 13.18 19.27 1.76
CA GLY A 162 14.24 19.68 0.83
C GLY A 162 15.00 18.48 0.22
N HIS A 163 14.31 17.36 -0.01
CA HIS A 163 14.86 16.22 -0.72
C HIS A 163 14.49 16.22 -2.21
N ASN A 164 15.43 15.76 -3.05
CA ASN A 164 15.16 15.43 -4.44
C ASN A 164 14.58 14.02 -4.50
N VAL A 165 13.34 13.91 -4.94
CA VAL A 165 12.56 12.66 -4.87
C VAL A 165 12.42 12.00 -6.23
N LYS A 166 12.29 10.68 -6.21
CA LYS A 166 11.97 9.82 -7.34
C LYS A 166 10.84 8.89 -6.91
N PRO A 167 9.57 9.24 -7.23
CA PRO A 167 8.43 8.38 -6.93
C PRO A 167 8.60 6.98 -7.52
N VAL A 168 8.21 5.97 -6.76
CA VAL A 168 8.29 4.55 -7.11
C VAL A 168 6.87 3.99 -7.15
N ILE A 169 6.46 3.54 -8.34
CA ILE A 169 5.17 2.90 -8.58
C ILE A 169 5.38 1.62 -9.39
N ILE A 170 4.59 0.60 -9.09
CA ILE A 170 4.56 -0.64 -9.87
C ILE A 170 3.89 -0.33 -11.21
N GLY A 171 4.49 -0.74 -12.32
CA GLY A 171 3.92 -0.52 -13.65
C GLY A 171 2.57 -1.24 -13.85
N PRO A 172 1.67 -0.71 -14.69
CA PRO A 172 0.29 -1.22 -14.81
C PRO A 172 0.23 -2.67 -15.28
N LEU A 173 1.09 -3.04 -16.25
CA LEU A 173 1.18 -4.42 -16.74
C LEU A 173 1.63 -5.38 -15.64
N THR A 174 2.67 -5.02 -14.89
CA THR A 174 3.17 -5.84 -13.77
C THR A 174 2.11 -5.99 -12.69
N TYR A 175 1.41 -4.91 -12.33
CA TYR A 175 0.35 -4.95 -11.33
C TYR A 175 -0.79 -5.90 -11.73
N LEU A 176 -1.29 -5.80 -12.96
CA LEU A 176 -2.33 -6.70 -13.48
C LEU A 176 -1.84 -8.14 -13.58
N TRP A 177 -0.61 -8.34 -14.06
CA TRP A 177 -0.02 -9.67 -14.21
C TRP A 177 0.09 -10.42 -12.88
N LEU A 178 0.49 -9.71 -11.82
CA LEU A 178 0.68 -10.26 -10.47
C LEU A 178 -0.63 -10.52 -9.71
N GLY A 179 -1.78 -10.10 -10.24
CA GLY A 179 -3.09 -10.36 -9.63
C GLY A 179 -3.76 -11.66 -10.07
N LYS A 180 -5.00 -11.85 -9.61
CA LYS A 180 -5.86 -12.99 -9.96
C LYS A 180 -7.27 -12.52 -10.30
N ALA A 181 -7.85 -13.17 -11.32
CA ALA A 181 -9.27 -13.09 -11.60
C ALA A 181 -10.06 -13.76 -10.47
N LYS A 182 -11.17 -13.13 -10.06
CA LYS A 182 -12.16 -13.70 -9.14
C LYS A 182 -13.51 -13.83 -9.85
N GLY A 183 -14.23 -14.91 -9.56
CA GLY A 183 -15.47 -15.25 -10.24
C GLY A 183 -15.18 -16.03 -11.53
N ASN A 184 -15.62 -15.49 -12.67
CA ASN A 184 -15.35 -16.09 -13.97
C ASN A 184 -13.89 -15.88 -14.38
N ASP A 185 -13.37 -16.79 -15.20
CA ASP A 185 -12.03 -16.64 -15.77
C ASP A 185 -12.05 -15.56 -16.87
N PHE A 186 -11.02 -14.71 -16.89
CA PHE A 186 -10.83 -13.66 -17.89
C PHE A 186 -9.35 -13.25 -17.94
N ASP A 187 -8.92 -12.67 -19.05
CA ASP A 187 -7.56 -12.12 -19.13
C ASP A 187 -7.49 -10.81 -18.34
N LYS A 188 -6.70 -10.79 -17.27
CA LYS A 188 -6.50 -9.61 -16.43
C LYS A 188 -5.92 -8.42 -17.20
N LEU A 189 -5.21 -8.67 -18.30
CA LEU A 189 -4.64 -7.61 -19.14
C LEU A 189 -5.72 -6.85 -19.92
N ASP A 190 -6.93 -7.41 -20.09
CA ASP A 190 -8.07 -6.70 -20.67
C ASP A 190 -8.51 -5.50 -19.80
N LEU A 191 -8.11 -5.47 -18.53
CA LEU A 191 -8.36 -4.35 -17.62
C LEU A 191 -7.43 -3.14 -17.84
N LEU A 192 -6.40 -3.26 -18.69
CA LEU A 192 -5.37 -2.25 -18.87
C LEU A 192 -5.95 -0.88 -19.27
N GLU A 193 -6.84 -0.85 -20.27
CA GLU A 193 -7.45 0.39 -20.76
C GLU A 193 -8.27 1.12 -19.67
N ARG A 194 -8.81 0.38 -18.68
CA ARG A 194 -9.51 0.98 -17.53
C ARG A 194 -8.56 1.45 -16.43
N LEU A 195 -7.38 0.85 -16.34
CA LEU A 195 -6.37 1.19 -15.32
C LEU A 195 -5.53 2.40 -15.73
N LEU A 196 -5.20 2.54 -17.02
CA LEU A 196 -4.35 3.62 -17.54
C LEU A 196 -4.81 5.04 -17.17
N PRO A 197 -6.10 5.40 -17.17
CA PRO A 197 -6.55 6.72 -16.74
C PRO A 197 -6.12 7.09 -15.32
N VAL A 198 -6.15 6.13 -14.38
CA VAL A 198 -5.72 6.36 -12.99
C VAL A 198 -4.20 6.56 -12.90
N TYR A 199 -3.42 5.83 -13.72
CA TYR A 199 -1.98 6.11 -13.83
C TYR A 199 -1.71 7.50 -14.41
N GLY A 200 -2.49 7.94 -15.40
CA GLY A 200 -2.41 9.30 -15.95
C GLY A 200 -2.70 10.36 -14.89
N GLU A 201 -3.71 10.15 -14.04
CA GLU A 201 -4.00 11.02 -12.90
C GLU A 201 -2.84 11.07 -11.88
N ILE A 202 -2.30 9.91 -11.49
CA ILE A 202 -1.17 9.83 -10.55
C ILE A 202 0.05 10.57 -11.10
N LEU A 203 0.44 10.28 -12.35
CA LEU A 203 1.61 10.90 -12.97
C LEU A 203 1.41 12.41 -13.21
N GLY A 204 0.18 12.86 -13.43
CA GLY A 204 -0.14 14.28 -13.56
C GLY A 204 -0.10 15.06 -12.24
N ARG A 205 -0.27 14.38 -11.10
CA ARG A 205 -0.22 15.00 -9.76
C ARG A 205 1.19 15.04 -9.15
N LEU A 206 2.12 14.19 -9.59
CA LEU A 206 3.48 14.06 -9.05
C LEU A 206 4.46 15.13 -9.56
#